data_AF-A0A7I8IDU9-F1
#
_entry.id   AF-A0A7I8IDU9-F1
#
_cell.length_a   1.000
_cell.length_b   1.000
_cell.length_c   1.000
_cell.angle_alpha   90.00
_cell.angle_beta   90.00
_cell.angle_gamma   90.00
#
_symmetry.space_group_name_H-M   'P 1'
#
loop_
_entity.id
_entity.type
_entity.pdbx_description
1 polymer ?
#
loop_
_entity_poly.entity_id
_entity_poly.type
_entity_poly.pdbx_seq_one_letter_code
_entity_poly.pdbx_strand_id
1 'polypeptide(L)'
;MRIALQQQMRDQLLVLTRRLDSKASTLLKQKEEDLARASKKTLELEECLKRAEAEGQTWKRIAKENEAMALVLQNTLEQVRDNPCRSSAAGVIPAASALGDDAASCCDSTSAAAAARPNGGRGGGNREGEWQGNAVSGRCRGCGSHDSCMLFMPCMHLCACELCDSLLDSCPVCRSAKQGSIEVFLS
;
A
#
# COMPACT_ATOMS: atom_id res chain seq x y z
N MET A 1 -2.39 -83.61 37.24
CA MET A 1 -2.33 -82.25 37.82
C MET A 1 -1.31 -81.34 37.13
N ARG A 2 -0.03 -81.73 36.95
CA ARG A 2 0.99 -80.90 36.23
C ARG A 2 0.63 -80.50 34.80
N ILE A 3 0.08 -81.42 34.00
CA ILE A 3 -0.28 -81.17 32.60
C ILE A 3 -1.34 -80.07 32.48
N ALA A 4 -2.35 -80.07 33.35
CA ALA A 4 -3.40 -79.05 33.35
C ALA A 4 -2.86 -77.64 33.67
N LEU A 5 -1.92 -77.53 34.61
CA LEU A 5 -1.27 -76.25 34.93
C LEU A 5 -0.43 -75.73 33.76
N GLN A 6 0.30 -76.61 33.05
CA GLN A 6 1.06 -76.23 31.86
C GLN A 6 0.14 -75.78 30.72
N GLN A 7 -0.99 -76.46 30.53
CA GLN A 7 -2.01 -76.08 29.55
C GLN A 7 -2.57 -74.68 29.86
N GLN A 8 -2.97 -74.44 31.11
CA GLN A 8 -3.50 -73.15 31.55
C GLN A 8 -2.51 -72.00 31.36
N MET A 9 -1.22 -72.23 31.65
CA MET A 9 -0.19 -71.21 31.45
C MET A 9 0.03 -70.88 29.97
N ARG A 10 -0.01 -71.89 29.09
CA ARG A 10 0.05 -71.71 27.63
C ARG A 10 -1.14 -70.91 27.13
N ASP A 11 -2.34 -71.22 27.59
CA ASP A 11 -3.56 -70.52 27.18
C ASP A 11 -3.54 -69.05 27.65
N GLN A 12 -3.09 -68.79 28.88
CA GLN A 12 -2.90 -67.43 29.40
C GLN A 12 -1.88 -66.64 28.57
N LEU A 13 -0.73 -67.23 28.24
CA LEU A 13 0.27 -66.60 27.38
C LEU A 13 -0.29 -66.28 25.99
N LEU A 14 -0.99 -67.23 25.36
CA LEU A 14 -1.59 -67.02 24.04
C LEU A 14 -2.60 -65.87 24.02
N VAL A 15 -3.44 -65.77 25.05
CA VAL A 15 -4.41 -64.68 25.18
C VAL A 15 -3.71 -63.34 25.36
N LEU A 16 -2.66 -63.28 26.18
CA LEU A 16 -1.88 -62.05 26.37
C LEU A 16 -1.17 -61.63 25.09
N THR A 17 -0.50 -62.55 24.39
CA THR A 17 0.17 -62.28 23.12
C THR A 17 -0.83 -61.77 22.08
N ARG A 18 -1.97 -62.43 21.87
CA ARG A 18 -3.01 -61.95 20.95
C ARG A 18 -3.53 -60.56 21.31
N ARG A 19 -3.70 -60.28 22.61
CA ARG A 19 -4.12 -58.95 23.07
C ARG A 19 -3.06 -57.88 22.79
N LEU A 20 -1.78 -58.19 23.00
CA LEU A 20 -0.69 -57.27 22.69
C LEU A 20 -0.54 -57.07 21.17
N ASP A 21 -0.62 -58.14 20.38
CA ASP A 21 -0.54 -58.09 18.92
C ASP A 21 -1.68 -57.27 18.33
N SER A 22 -2.91 -57.47 18.80
CA SER A 22 -4.07 -56.69 18.35
C SER A 22 -3.90 -55.20 18.69
N LYS A 23 -3.48 -54.86 19.91
CA LYS A 23 -3.21 -53.48 20.32
C LYS A 23 -2.08 -52.85 19.49
N ALA A 24 -0.97 -53.55 19.32
CA ALA A 24 0.16 -53.09 18.51
C ALA A 24 -0.28 -52.85 17.07
N SER A 25 -1.03 -53.78 16.48
CA SER A 25 -1.56 -53.66 15.11
C SER A 25 -2.48 -52.47 14.95
N THR A 26 -3.38 -52.21 15.91
CA THR A 26 -4.27 -51.04 15.85
C THR A 26 -3.51 -49.72 15.97
N LEU A 27 -2.50 -49.65 16.85
CA LEU A 27 -1.70 -48.45 17.04
C LEU A 27 -0.82 -48.16 15.82
N LEU A 28 -0.22 -49.19 15.22
CA LEU A 28 0.58 -49.03 14.00
C LEU A 28 -0.26 -48.50 12.85
N LYS A 29 -1.44 -49.07 12.61
CA LYS A 29 -2.37 -48.57 11.58
C LYS A 29 -2.76 -47.12 11.82
N GLN A 30 -3.12 -46.76 13.05
CA GLN A 30 -3.44 -45.37 13.39
C GLN A 30 -2.25 -44.44 13.09
N LYS A 31 -1.03 -44.85 13.42
CA LYS A 31 0.17 -44.05 13.17
C LYS A 31 0.53 -43.94 11.69
N GLU A 32 0.34 -45.01 10.92
CA GLU A 32 0.49 -44.99 9.47
C GLU A 32 -0.51 -44.02 8.82
N GLU A 33 -1.76 -44.02 9.27
CA GLU A 33 -2.77 -43.07 8.80
C GLU A 33 -2.44 -41.63 9.21
N ASP A 34 -2.00 -41.41 10.45
CA ASP A 34 -1.55 -40.09 10.93
C ASP A 34 -0.38 -39.57 10.06
N LEU A 35 0.61 -40.43 9.78
CA LEU A 35 1.77 -40.12 8.95
C LEU A 35 1.37 -39.84 7.50
N ALA A 36 0.50 -40.66 6.91
CA ALA A 36 -0.01 -40.44 5.57
C ALA A 36 -0.74 -39.09 5.44
N ARG A 37 -1.55 -38.72 6.45
CA ARG A 37 -2.21 -37.41 6.49
C ARG A 37 -1.21 -36.26 6.62
N ALA A 38 -0.18 -36.41 7.44
CA ALA A 38 0.87 -35.40 7.59
C ALA A 38 1.67 -35.24 6.28
N SER A 39 2.13 -36.34 5.68
CA SER A 39 2.86 -36.34 4.41
C SER A 39 2.04 -35.72 3.27
N LYS A 40 0.73 -36.03 3.19
CA LYS A 40 -0.16 -35.40 2.20
C LYS A 40 -0.21 -33.88 2.37
N LYS A 41 -0.39 -33.39 3.61
CA LYS A 41 -0.40 -31.94 3.90
C LYS A 41 0.93 -31.28 3.58
N THR A 42 2.05 -31.93 3.90
CA THR A 42 3.38 -31.42 3.56
C THR A 42 3.52 -31.21 2.05
N LEU A 43 3.11 -32.19 1.23
CA LEU A 43 3.15 -32.08 -0.23
C LEU A 43 2.24 -30.94 -0.75
N GLU A 44 1.02 -30.81 -0.22
CA GLU A 44 0.10 -29.74 -0.60
C GLU A 44 0.68 -28.35 -0.28
N LEU A 45 1.31 -28.20 0.89
CA LEU A 45 1.94 -26.94 1.30
C LEU A 45 3.18 -26.62 0.48
N GLU A 46 4.02 -27.61 0.17
CA GLU A 46 5.18 -27.44 -0.72
C GLU A 46 4.77 -26.98 -2.12
N GLU A 47 3.70 -27.55 -2.67
CA GLU A 47 3.17 -27.13 -3.97
C GLU A 47 2.60 -25.70 -3.92
N CYS A 48 1.90 -25.37 -2.83
CA CYS A 48 1.37 -24.02 -2.61
C CYS A 48 2.50 -22.98 -2.52
N LEU A 49 3.58 -23.30 -1.79
CA LEU A 49 4.76 -22.46 -1.66
C LEU A 49 5.42 -22.22 -3.02
N LYS A 50 5.63 -23.27 -3.82
CA LYS A 50 6.20 -23.16 -5.18
C LYS A 50 5.34 -22.27 -6.09
N ARG A 51 4.01 -22.38 -6.01
CA ARG A 51 3.10 -21.50 -6.77
C ARG A 51 3.22 -20.05 -6.33
N ALA A 52 3.17 -19.78 -5.03
CA ALA A 52 3.28 -18.44 -4.49
C ALA A 52 4.63 -17.78 -4.84
N GLU A 53 5.73 -18.54 -4.81
CA GLU A 53 7.05 -18.07 -5.23
C GLU A 53 7.07 -17.71 -6.73
N ALA A 54 6.53 -18.57 -7.59
CA ALA A 54 6.47 -18.32 -9.04
C ALA A 54 5.61 -17.09 -9.37
N GLU A 55 4.47 -16.94 -8.72
CA GLU A 55 3.61 -15.74 -8.82
C GLU A 55 4.37 -14.50 -8.34
N GLY A 56 5.03 -14.56 -7.18
CA GLY A 56 5.83 -13.47 -6.64
C GLY A 56 6.96 -13.02 -7.59
N GLN A 57 7.66 -13.96 -8.23
CA GLN A 57 8.68 -13.62 -9.23
C GLN A 57 8.06 -12.98 -10.48
N THR A 58 6.88 -13.45 -10.90
CA THR A 58 6.17 -12.89 -12.06
C THR A 58 5.74 -11.46 -11.78
N TRP A 59 5.12 -11.19 -10.63
CA TRP A 59 4.75 -9.83 -10.22
C TRP A 59 5.96 -8.92 -10.06
N LYS A 60 7.07 -9.43 -9.51
CA LYS A 60 8.33 -8.68 -9.41
C LYS A 60 8.88 -8.30 -10.79
N ARG A 61 8.79 -9.20 -11.78
CA ARG A 61 9.20 -8.90 -13.17
C ARG A 61 8.32 -7.80 -13.76
N ILE A 62 7.00 -7.94 -13.66
CA ILE A 62 6.04 -6.95 -14.17
C ILE A 62 6.27 -5.59 -13.52
N ALA A 63 6.50 -5.54 -12.20
CA ALA A 63 6.78 -4.29 -11.50
C ALA A 63 8.03 -3.59 -12.03
N LYS A 64 9.12 -4.34 -12.27
CA LYS A 64 10.36 -3.80 -12.84
C LYS A 64 10.19 -3.31 -14.28
N GLU A 65 9.43 -4.04 -15.10
CA GLU A 65 9.12 -3.61 -16.46
C GLU A 65 8.29 -2.32 -16.45
N ASN A 66 7.27 -2.25 -15.58
CA ASN A 66 6.47 -1.04 -15.40
C ASN A 66 7.29 0.14 -14.89
N GLU A 67 8.21 -0.08 -13.95
CA GLU A 67 9.15 0.93 -13.46
C GLU A 67 10.06 1.44 -14.59
N ALA A 68 10.63 0.54 -15.39
CA ALA A 68 11.46 0.91 -16.54
C ALA A 68 10.66 1.72 -17.58
N MET A 69 9.42 1.32 -17.88
CA MET A 69 8.55 2.08 -18.77
C MET A 69 8.25 3.47 -18.21
N ALA A 70 7.93 3.59 -16.92
CA ALA A 70 7.66 4.86 -16.28
C ALA A 70 8.87 5.81 -16.35
N LEU A 71 10.08 5.29 -16.11
CA LEU A 71 11.33 6.05 -16.25
C LEU A 71 11.57 6.52 -17.69
N VAL A 72 11.32 5.68 -18.70
CA VAL A 72 11.43 6.08 -20.11
C VAL A 72 10.44 7.20 -20.45
N LEU A 73 9.19 7.07 -20.00
CA LEU A 73 8.17 8.09 -20.22
C LEU A 73 8.55 9.40 -19.52
N GLN A 74 9.03 9.34 -18.28
CA GLN A 74 9.52 10.51 -17.54
C GLN A 74 10.64 11.21 -18.30
N ASN A 75 11.66 10.47 -18.74
CA ASN A 75 12.78 11.02 -19.52
C ASN A 75 12.30 11.66 -20.83
N THR A 76 11.31 11.07 -21.50
CA THR A 76 10.74 11.60 -22.75
C THR A 76 10.01 12.92 -22.50
N LEU A 77 9.25 13.01 -21.40
CA LEU A 77 8.57 14.25 -21.00
C LEU A 77 9.57 15.35 -20.66
N GLU A 78 10.66 15.02 -19.96
CA GLU A 78 11.74 15.96 -19.66
C GLU A 78 12.43 16.44 -20.95
N GLN A 79 12.72 15.56 -21.91
CA GLN A 79 13.28 15.95 -23.21
C GLN A 79 12.37 16.89 -24.01
N VAL A 80 11.04 16.66 -24.02
CA VAL A 80 10.09 17.56 -24.70
C VAL A 80 9.99 18.90 -23.98
N ARG A 81 10.03 18.92 -22.64
CA ARG A 81 10.05 20.15 -21.84
C ARG A 81 11.32 20.97 -22.09
N ASP A 82 12.46 20.30 -22.18
CA ASP A 82 13.78 20.93 -22.28
C ASP A 82 14.21 21.18 -23.75
N ASN A 83 13.35 20.88 -24.74
CA ASN A 83 13.59 21.15 -26.17
C ASN A 83 12.59 22.19 -26.75
N PRO A 84 12.78 23.51 -26.53
CA PRO A 84 11.87 24.52 -27.06
C PRO A 84 12.10 24.89 -28.54
N CYS A 85 13.20 24.49 -29.18
CA CYS A 85 13.56 25.03 -30.51
C CYS A 85 14.29 24.03 -31.43
N ARG A 86 13.54 23.40 -32.33
CA ARG A 86 14.06 22.86 -33.60
C ARG A 86 13.19 23.24 -34.82
N SER A 87 12.47 24.37 -34.72
CA SER A 87 11.63 24.93 -35.79
C SER A 87 11.88 26.43 -36.01
N SER A 88 13.13 26.89 -35.90
CA SER A 88 13.53 28.24 -36.32
C SER A 88 14.88 28.20 -37.02
N ALA A 89 14.92 27.54 -38.17
CA ALA A 89 16.01 27.67 -39.13
C ALA A 89 15.49 27.46 -40.56
N ALA A 90 14.74 28.43 -41.08
CA ALA A 90 14.64 28.73 -42.51
C ALA A 90 13.72 29.95 -42.74
N GLY A 91 14.25 31.01 -43.35
CA GLY A 91 13.41 32.04 -43.98
C GLY A 91 13.91 33.48 -43.87
N VAL A 92 15.06 33.78 -44.49
CA VAL A 92 15.36 35.15 -44.91
C VAL A 92 14.43 35.50 -46.07
N ILE A 93 13.47 36.42 -45.89
CA ILE A 93 12.98 37.34 -46.95
C ILE A 93 12.61 38.68 -46.26
N PRO A 94 13.13 39.83 -46.73
CA PRO A 94 12.81 41.13 -46.15
C PRO A 94 11.49 41.66 -46.73
N ALA A 95 10.53 41.97 -45.87
CA ALA A 95 9.33 42.68 -46.27
C ALA A 95 9.19 43.95 -45.42
N ALA A 96 9.66 45.05 -46.00
CA ALA A 96 9.28 46.39 -45.59
C ALA A 96 7.76 46.52 -45.70
N SER A 97 7.09 46.79 -44.59
CA SER A 97 5.79 47.48 -44.53
C SER A 97 5.53 47.86 -43.08
N ALA A 98 5.43 49.17 -42.87
CA ALA A 98 5.04 49.78 -41.61
C ALA A 98 3.71 49.22 -41.10
N LEU A 99 3.57 49.15 -39.77
CA LEU A 99 2.52 49.79 -38.96
C LEU A 99 2.40 49.09 -37.59
N GLY A 100 2.73 49.82 -36.52
CA GLY A 100 2.17 49.62 -35.18
C GLY A 100 3.07 48.95 -34.13
N ASP A 101 4.09 49.67 -33.64
CA ASP A 101 4.83 49.34 -32.41
C ASP A 101 4.24 50.09 -31.21
N ASP A 102 3.81 49.36 -30.18
CA ASP A 102 4.28 49.48 -28.79
C ASP A 102 3.30 48.79 -27.82
N ALA A 103 3.51 47.48 -27.63
CA ALA A 103 3.03 46.76 -26.45
C ALA A 103 4.24 46.07 -25.81
N ALA A 104 5.09 46.87 -25.17
CA ALA A 104 6.16 46.38 -24.31
C ALA A 104 5.57 45.77 -23.04
N SER A 105 5.82 44.49 -22.80
CA SER A 105 5.76 43.94 -21.45
C SER A 105 6.87 42.91 -21.28
N CYS A 106 8.05 43.44 -20.92
CA CYS A 106 9.17 42.69 -20.38
C CYS A 106 8.83 42.24 -18.96
N CYS A 107 8.82 40.93 -18.72
CA CYS A 107 8.87 40.37 -17.38
C CYS A 107 10.31 39.94 -17.06
N ASP A 108 11.07 40.86 -16.46
CA ASP A 108 12.22 40.54 -15.63
C ASP A 108 12.25 41.49 -14.44
N SER A 109 12.36 40.95 -13.23
CA SER A 109 12.93 41.62 -12.04
C SER A 109 12.88 40.68 -10.83
N THR A 110 14.06 40.20 -10.47
CA THR A 110 14.40 39.58 -9.18
C THR A 110 14.47 40.60 -8.04
N SER A 111 13.95 40.21 -6.87
CA SER A 111 14.35 40.53 -5.48
C SER A 111 14.47 41.98 -4.96
N ALA A 112 13.69 42.24 -3.90
CA ALA A 112 14.14 42.65 -2.55
C ALA A 112 13.51 43.94 -1.94
N ALA A 113 12.82 43.67 -0.82
CA ALA A 113 12.85 44.38 0.47
C ALA A 113 11.96 45.63 0.75
N ALA A 114 11.23 45.46 1.87
CA ALA A 114 10.98 46.39 2.98
C ALA A 114 9.75 47.33 2.98
N ALA A 115 8.77 46.90 3.79
CA ALA A 115 8.09 47.64 4.87
C ALA A 115 7.28 48.91 4.58
N ALA A 116 5.94 48.79 4.68
CA ALA A 116 5.08 49.57 5.58
C ALA A 116 3.61 49.09 5.50
N ARG A 117 2.98 48.79 6.65
CA ARG A 117 1.51 48.59 6.80
C ARG A 117 0.93 49.78 7.59
N PRO A 118 -0.39 50.05 7.52
CA PRO A 118 -1.33 49.51 8.53
C PRO A 118 -2.72 49.11 7.93
N ASN A 119 -3.31 47.95 8.28
CA ASN A 119 -4.32 47.70 9.35
C ASN A 119 -5.76 47.57 8.76
N GLY A 120 -6.63 46.59 9.06
CA GLY A 120 -6.68 45.46 10.01
C GLY A 120 -7.70 44.39 9.51
N GLY A 121 -8.02 43.27 10.17
CA GLY A 121 -7.68 42.70 11.48
C GLY A 121 -7.47 41.17 11.39
N ARG A 122 -6.57 40.58 12.20
CA ARG A 122 -6.74 40.01 13.57
C ARG A 122 -7.68 38.78 13.59
N GLY A 123 -7.27 37.61 14.05
CA GLY A 123 -6.02 37.10 14.65
C GLY A 123 -6.08 35.55 14.69
N GLY A 124 -5.11 34.72 15.07
CA GLY A 124 -3.79 34.80 15.72
C GLY A 124 -3.58 33.40 16.38
N GLY A 125 -2.41 32.76 16.44
CA GLY A 125 -1.07 33.11 15.98
C GLY A 125 -0.07 31.95 16.16
N ASN A 126 1.21 32.29 15.93
CA ASN A 126 2.48 31.66 16.34
C ASN A 126 2.73 30.18 15.99
N ARG A 127 3.92 29.71 15.56
CA ARG A 127 5.25 30.29 15.33
C ARG A 127 6.08 29.22 14.59
N GLU A 128 6.81 29.65 13.55
CA GLU A 128 8.22 29.34 13.23
C GLU A 128 8.89 28.12 13.87
N GLY A 129 9.45 27.25 13.02
CA GLY A 129 10.50 26.30 13.42
C GLY A 129 10.50 24.99 12.66
N GLU A 130 11.54 24.79 11.85
CA GLU A 130 12.20 23.50 11.62
C GLU A 130 11.54 22.48 10.67
N TRP A 131 12.33 22.08 9.67
CA TRP A 131 12.06 20.91 8.86
C TRP A 131 12.27 19.66 9.74
N GLN A 132 11.19 19.08 10.25
CA GLN A 132 11.18 17.71 10.74
C GLN A 132 10.02 16.94 10.11
N GLY A 133 10.32 15.73 9.66
CA GLY A 133 9.41 14.92 8.87
C GLY A 133 8.15 14.48 9.61
N ASN A 134 7.14 14.14 8.81
CA ASN A 134 6.09 13.18 9.11
C ASN A 134 5.05 13.57 10.18
N ALA A 135 4.03 14.35 9.78
CA ALA A 135 2.63 14.18 10.26
C ALA A 135 1.65 14.99 9.40
N VAL A 136 0.82 14.30 8.61
CA VAL A 136 -0.28 14.87 7.81
C VAL A 136 -1.50 15.11 8.73
N SER A 137 -1.34 15.85 9.83
CA SER A 137 -2.47 16.18 10.73
C SER A 137 -3.06 17.55 10.40
N GLY A 138 -3.84 17.62 9.33
CA GLY A 138 -4.68 18.78 9.06
C GLY A 138 -5.94 18.77 9.94
N ARG A 139 -6.42 19.93 10.39
CA ARG A 139 -7.72 20.03 11.08
C ARG A 139 -8.87 19.54 10.18
N CYS A 140 -9.91 19.00 10.81
CA CYS A 140 -11.14 18.56 10.16
C CYS A 140 -11.72 19.67 9.29
N ARG A 141 -12.04 19.35 8.04
CA ARG A 141 -12.62 20.28 7.07
C ARG A 141 -14.12 20.54 7.28
N GLY A 142 -14.80 19.69 8.05
CA GLY A 142 -16.21 19.87 8.42
C GLY A 142 -16.41 20.89 9.54
N CYS A 143 -15.73 20.70 10.67
CA CYS A 143 -15.88 21.58 11.84
C CYS A 143 -14.72 22.56 12.07
N GLY A 144 -13.52 22.28 11.55
CA GLY A 144 -12.32 23.11 11.79
C GLY A 144 -11.77 23.06 13.22
N SER A 145 -12.41 22.32 14.13
CA SER A 145 -12.10 22.32 15.57
C SER A 145 -11.25 21.12 16.01
N HIS A 146 -11.55 19.94 15.48
CA HIS A 146 -10.84 18.70 15.80
C HIS A 146 -9.84 18.33 14.71
N ASP A 147 -8.88 17.48 15.02
CA ASP A 147 -7.95 16.95 14.03
C ASP A 147 -8.65 16.00 13.06
N SER A 148 -8.15 15.93 11.83
CA SER A 148 -8.64 14.95 10.86
C SER A 148 -8.06 13.58 11.20
N CYS A 149 -8.92 12.67 11.66
CA CYS A 149 -8.56 11.26 11.92
C CYS A 149 -9.27 10.28 10.96
N MET A 150 -10.19 10.75 10.12
CA MET A 150 -10.98 9.90 9.23
C MET A 150 -10.57 10.02 7.77
N LEU A 151 -10.19 8.89 7.17
CA LEU A 151 -9.81 8.72 5.77
C LEU A 151 -10.99 8.23 4.93
N PHE A 152 -11.28 8.92 3.83
CA PHE A 152 -12.49 8.69 3.00
C PHE A 152 -12.22 7.77 1.81
N MET A 153 -13.02 6.73 1.63
CA MET A 153 -12.93 5.81 0.48
C MET A 153 -13.93 6.18 -0.64
N PRO A 154 -13.53 6.11 -1.92
CA PRO A 154 -12.26 5.56 -2.46
C PRO A 154 -11.11 6.57 -2.57
N CYS A 155 -11.32 7.85 -2.24
CA CYS A 155 -10.37 8.92 -2.55
C CYS A 155 -9.14 9.05 -1.63
N MET A 156 -9.09 8.29 -0.53
CA MET A 156 -8.07 8.26 0.51
C MET A 156 -7.70 9.61 1.13
N HIS A 157 -8.59 10.60 1.13
CA HIS A 157 -8.34 11.88 1.79
C HIS A 157 -8.64 11.79 3.29
N LEU A 158 -7.64 12.13 4.10
CA LEU A 158 -7.76 12.34 5.54
C LEU A 158 -8.24 13.78 5.80
N CYS A 159 -9.52 13.98 6.08
CA CYS A 159 -10.09 15.33 6.09
C CYS A 159 -11.27 15.57 7.04
N ALA A 160 -11.73 14.56 7.79
CA ALA A 160 -12.74 14.74 8.82
C ALA A 160 -12.31 14.17 10.17
N CYS A 161 -12.91 14.68 11.25
CA CYS A 161 -12.88 14.02 12.55
C CYS A 161 -14.01 12.98 12.65
N GLU A 162 -13.97 12.15 13.67
CA GLU A 162 -14.97 11.10 13.95
C GLU A 162 -16.40 11.64 13.96
N LEU A 163 -16.63 12.81 14.57
CA LEU A 163 -17.96 13.42 14.66
C LEU A 163 -18.49 13.91 13.31
N CYS A 164 -17.61 14.46 12.46
CA CYS A 164 -18.00 14.97 11.15
C CYS A 164 -18.14 13.85 10.12
N ASP A 165 -17.54 12.70 10.35
CA ASP A 165 -17.55 11.58 9.40
C ASP A 165 -18.96 11.07 9.10
N SER A 166 -19.81 10.96 10.13
CA SER A 166 -21.20 10.50 9.98
C SER A 166 -22.13 11.51 9.30
N LEU A 167 -21.72 12.78 9.22
CA LEU A 167 -22.49 13.88 8.62
C LEU A 167 -22.11 14.15 7.15
N LEU A 168 -21.09 13.45 6.64
CA LEU A 168 -20.52 13.69 5.31
C LEU A 168 -20.76 12.50 4.39
N ASP A 169 -21.62 12.70 3.38
CA ASP A 169 -21.87 11.71 2.31
C ASP A 169 -20.86 11.81 1.15
N SER A 170 -19.97 12.80 1.18
CA SER A 170 -18.92 12.98 0.17
C SER A 170 -17.67 13.60 0.77
N CYS A 171 -16.52 13.37 0.14
CA CYS A 171 -15.24 13.90 0.59
C CYS A 171 -15.20 15.44 0.44
N PRO A 172 -14.94 16.20 1.51
CA PRO A 172 -14.79 17.67 1.42
C PRO A 172 -13.64 18.16 0.54
N VAL A 173 -12.66 17.30 0.24
CA VAL A 173 -11.48 17.65 -0.56
C VAL A 173 -11.75 17.51 -2.05
N CYS A 174 -12.23 16.34 -2.49
CA CYS A 174 -12.37 16.00 -3.90
C CYS A 174 -13.81 15.76 -4.36
N ARG A 175 -14.78 15.85 -3.44
CA ARG A 175 -16.22 15.66 -3.67
C ARG A 175 -16.63 14.26 -4.14
N SER A 176 -15.73 13.29 -4.10
CA SER A 176 -16.07 11.88 -4.33
C SER A 176 -17.09 11.40 -3.30
N ALA A 177 -18.11 10.66 -3.75
CA ALA A 177 -19.11 10.05 -2.87
C ALA A 177 -18.43 9.10 -1.87
N LYS A 178 -18.82 9.19 -0.60
CA LYS A 178 -18.29 8.37 0.49
C LYS A 178 -18.89 6.98 0.38
N GLN A 179 -18.04 5.99 0.14
CA GLN A 179 -18.42 4.58 0.19
C GLN A 179 -18.11 3.95 1.54
N GLY A 180 -17.21 4.57 2.31
CA GLY A 180 -16.81 4.17 3.64
C GLY A 180 -15.71 5.09 4.16
N SER A 181 -15.37 4.98 5.44
CA SER A 181 -14.32 5.74 6.11
C SER A 181 -13.55 4.85 7.08
N ILE A 182 -12.28 5.17 7.30
CA ILE A 182 -11.38 4.44 8.21
C ILE A 182 -10.72 5.46 9.14
N GLU A 183 -10.70 5.16 10.44
CA GLU A 183 -9.97 5.94 11.42
C GLU A 183 -8.46 5.63 11.35
N VAL A 184 -7.63 6.67 11.35
CA VAL A 184 -6.18 6.59 11.27
C VAL A 184 -5.57 7.18 12.52
N PHE A 185 -4.75 6.38 13.21
CA PHE A 185 -3.95 6.83 14.35
C PHE A 185 -2.60 7.34 13.84
N LEU A 186 -2.39 8.65 13.91
CA LEU A 186 -1.11 9.27 13.56
C LEU A 186 -0.24 9.35 14.83
N SER A 187 0.90 8.66 14.81
CA SER A 187 1.90 8.60 15.88
C SER A 187 2.93 9.72 15.79
#